data_AF-A0A510X0R5-F1
#
_entry.id   AF-A0A510X0R5-F1
#
_cell.length_a   1.000
_cell.length_b   1.000
_cell.length_c   1.000
_cell.angle_alpha   90.00
_cell.angle_beta   90.00
_cell.angle_gamma   90.00
#
_symmetry.space_group_name_H-M   'P 1'
#
loop_
_entity.id
_entity.type
_entity.pdbx_description
1 polymer ?
#
loop_
_entity_poly.entity_id
_entity_poly.type
_entity_poly.pdbx_seq_one_letter_code
_entity_poly.pdbx_strand_id
1 'polypeptide(L)'
;MTTIKINDTYRVEIHNYDFVLIKHNDKYDATLGYFPSLKHALSWLKREEAKSLGTLTIDEYINELRKLESWTGEILNEQKN
;
A
#
# COMPACT_ATOMS: atom_id res chain seq x y z
N MET A 1 10.53 2.86 -14.24
CA MET A 1 9.39 3.06 -13.33
C MET A 1 8.74 1.69 -13.12
N THR A 2 8.63 1.26 -11.87
CA THR A 2 7.99 -0.02 -11.51
C THR A 2 6.65 0.27 -10.85
N THR A 3 5.60 -0.45 -11.22
CA THR A 3 4.25 -0.25 -10.67
C THR A 3 3.78 -1.50 -9.94
N ILE A 4 3.31 -1.34 -8.72
CA ILE A 4 2.72 -2.39 -7.88
C ILE A 4 1.23 -2.10 -7.75
N LYS A 5 0.38 -2.91 -8.40
CA LYS A 5 -1.08 -2.81 -8.25
C LYS A 5 -1.49 -3.34 -6.87
N ILE A 6 -2.23 -2.55 -6.10
CA ILE A 6 -2.80 -2.98 -4.82
C ILE A 6 -4.21 -3.54 -5.07
N ASN A 7 -5.06 -2.76 -5.74
CA ASN A 7 -6.40 -3.16 -6.20
C ASN A 7 -6.78 -2.32 -7.43
N ASP A 8 -8.04 -2.35 -7.86
CA ASP A 8 -8.50 -1.58 -9.03
C ASP A 8 -8.44 -0.05 -8.82
N THR A 9 -8.44 0.39 -7.57
CA THR A 9 -8.46 1.80 -7.18
C THR A 9 -7.07 2.32 -6.79
N TYR A 10 -6.16 1.48 -6.30
CA TYR A 10 -4.87 1.93 -5.77
C TYR A 10 -3.67 1.18 -6.35
N ARG A 11 -2.60 1.92 -6.59
CA ARG A 11 -1.30 1.39 -6.99
C ARG A 11 -0.16 2.19 -6.37
N VAL A 12 1.01 1.57 -6.26
CA VAL A 12 2.24 2.25 -5.87
C VAL A 12 3.18 2.29 -7.06
N GLU A 13 3.67 3.46 -7.41
CA GLU A 13 4.70 3.65 -8.42
C GLU A 13 6.04 3.93 -7.77
N ILE A 14 7.08 3.27 -8.26
CA ILE A 14 8.44 3.41 -7.75
C ILE A 14 9.22 4.30 -8.72
N HIS A 15 9.61 5.47 -8.22
CA HIS A 15 10.33 6.51 -8.94
C HIS A 15 11.63 6.80 -8.20
N ASN A 16 12.79 6.43 -8.75
CA ASN A 16 14.11 6.77 -8.18
C ASN A 16 14.21 6.58 -6.64
N TYR A 17 13.72 5.45 -6.12
CA TYR A 17 13.66 5.07 -4.69
C TYR A 17 12.49 5.64 -3.86
N ASP A 18 11.66 6.53 -4.43
CA ASP A 18 10.42 6.98 -3.80
C ASP A 18 9.26 6.05 -4.15
N PHE A 19 8.43 5.75 -3.15
CA PHE A 19 7.20 4.97 -3.31
C PHE A 19 6.01 5.92 -3.34
N VAL A 20 5.44 6.13 -4.53
CA VAL A 20 4.34 7.07 -4.77
C VAL A 20 3.03 6.31 -4.74
N LEU A 21 2.19 6.58 -3.75
CA LEU A 21 0.85 5.99 -3.68
C LEU A 21 -0.10 6.78 -4.58
N ILE A 22 -0.77 6.08 -5.49
CA ILE A 22 -1.68 6.67 -6.46
C ILE A 22 -3.06 6.04 -6.31
N LYS A 23 -4.07 6.89 -6.28
CA LYS A 23 -5.49 6.52 -6.42
C LYS A 23 -5.91 6.69 -7.87
N HIS A 24 -6.19 5.59 -8.54
CA HIS A 24 -6.81 5.56 -9.85
C HIS A 24 -8.32 5.78 -9.71
N ASN A 25 -8.85 6.76 -10.46
CA ASN A 25 -10.28 6.89 -10.75
C ASN A 25 -10.44 6.90 -12.28
N ASP A 26 -11.62 6.53 -12.80
CA ASP A 26 -11.92 6.45 -14.24
C ASP A 26 -11.56 7.71 -15.07
N LYS A 27 -11.38 8.87 -14.41
CA LYS A 27 -11.09 10.15 -15.06
C LYS A 27 -9.65 10.62 -14.91
N TYR A 28 -8.98 10.28 -13.80
CA TYR A 28 -7.62 10.74 -13.51
C TYR A 28 -6.99 9.95 -12.37
N ASP A 29 -5.66 9.95 -12.37
CA ASP A 29 -4.83 9.47 -11.27
C ASP A 29 -4.55 10.60 -10.27
N ALA A 30 -4.78 10.33 -8.99
CA ALA A 30 -4.46 11.24 -7.90
C ALA A 30 -3.28 10.70 -7.10
N THR A 31 -2.22 11.50 -6.94
CA THR A 31 -1.12 11.18 -6.03
C THR A 31 -1.56 11.44 -4.60
N LEU A 32 -1.55 10.41 -3.76
CA LEU A 32 -1.91 10.50 -2.35
C LEU A 32 -0.72 10.87 -1.45
N GLY A 33 0.49 10.50 -1.86
CA GLY A 33 1.70 10.84 -1.13
C GLY A 33 2.94 10.09 -1.60
N TYR A 34 4.07 10.56 -1.10
CA TYR A 34 5.39 9.96 -1.28
C TYR A 34 5.80 9.29 0.02
N PHE A 35 6.25 8.06 -0.09
CA PHE A 35 6.58 7.22 1.06
C PHE A 35 8.01 6.68 0.95
N PRO A 36 8.72 6.60 2.08
CA PRO A 36 10.10 6.10 2.10
C PRO A 36 10.19 4.58 1.85
N SER A 37 9.07 3.85 1.94
CA SER A 37 8.99 2.44 1.56
C SER A 37 7.56 2.01 1.24
N LEU A 38 7.41 0.89 0.52
CA LEU A 38 6.12 0.27 0.24
C LEU A 38 5.31 0.01 1.53
N LYS A 39 5.98 -0.43 2.61
CA LYS A 39 5.34 -0.66 3.91
C LYS A 39 4.68 0.61 4.47
N HIS A 40 5.32 1.76 4.31
CA HIS A 40 4.75 3.04 4.75
C HIS A 40 3.55 3.46 3.90
N ALA A 41 3.64 3.29 2.57
CA ALA A 41 2.53 3.58 1.65
C ALA A 41 1.28 2.73 2.00
N LEU A 42 1.45 1.43 2.19
CA LEU A 42 0.37 0.52 2.56
C LEU A 42 -0.21 0.80 3.95
N SER A 43 0.65 1.12 4.93
CA SER A 43 0.19 1.48 6.28
C SER A 43 -0.64 2.75 6.28
N TRP A 44 -0.25 3.75 5.47
CA TRP A 44 -1.01 4.98 5.32
C TRP A 44 -2.36 4.71 4.64
N LEU A 45 -2.38 3.97 3.53
CA LEU A 45 -3.61 3.65 2.80
C LEU A 45 -4.63 2.97 3.73
N LYS A 46 -4.18 1.96 4.45
CA LYS A 46 -5.02 1.22 5.39
C LYS A 46 -5.51 2.09 6.55
N ARG A 47 -4.71 3.05 7.02
CA ARG A 47 -5.17 4.03 8.04
C ARG A 47 -6.26 4.94 7.50
N GLU A 48 -6.16 5.36 6.24
CA GLU A 48 -7.20 6.18 5.61
C GLU A 48 -8.48 5.37 5.34
N GLU A 49 -8.36 4.12 4.90
CA GLU A 49 -9.53 3.23 4.77
C GLU A 49 -10.17 2.92 6.13
N ALA A 50 -9.36 2.68 7.17
CA ALA A 50 -9.83 2.51 8.55
C ALA A 50 -10.58 3.74 9.08
N LYS A 51 -10.07 4.95 8.82
CA LYS A 51 -10.76 6.20 9.16
C LYS A 51 -12.05 6.37 8.37
N SER A 52 -12.04 6.02 7.08
CA SER A 52 -13.21 6.12 6.21
C SER A 52 -14.32 5.14 6.58
N LEU A 53 -13.96 3.96 7.11
CA LEU A 53 -14.91 2.94 7.54
C LEU A 53 -15.31 3.09 9.02
N GLY A 54 -14.60 3.91 9.81
CA GLY A 54 -14.89 4.17 11.22
C GLY A 54 -14.68 2.97 12.16
N THR A 55 -13.96 1.93 11.73
CA THR A 55 -14.15 0.56 12.26
C THR A 55 -12.89 -0.24 12.61
N LEU A 56 -11.68 0.32 12.62
CA LEU A 56 -10.49 -0.46 12.98
C LEU A 56 -9.87 0.00 14.30
N THR A 57 -9.93 -0.89 15.30
CA THR A 57 -9.19 -0.75 16.55
C THR A 57 -7.69 -1.01 16.33
N ILE A 58 -6.83 -0.50 17.22
CA ILE A 58 -5.36 -0.62 17.11
C ILE A 58 -4.91 -2.09 17.05
N ASP A 59 -5.62 -3.00 17.72
CA ASP A 59 -5.33 -4.44 17.70
C ASP A 59 -5.59 -5.06 16.33
N GLU A 60 -6.70 -4.72 15.68
CA GLU A 60 -7.00 -5.18 14.32
C GLU A 60 -5.99 -4.59 13.32
N TYR A 61 -5.55 -3.35 13.56
CA TYR A 61 -4.49 -2.71 12.80
C TYR A 61 -3.16 -3.49 12.88
N ILE A 62 -2.73 -3.92 14.08
CA ILE A 62 -1.53 -4.72 14.30
C ILE A 62 -1.64 -6.09 13.64
N ASN A 63 -2.80 -6.74 13.74
CA ASN A 63 -3.00 -8.10 13.23
C ASN A 63 -2.94 -8.14 11.69
N GLU A 64 -3.54 -7.14 11.04
CA GLU A 64 -3.49 -7.00 9.59
C GLU A 64 -2.10 -6.54 9.09
N LEU A 65 -1.33 -5.79 9.89
CA LEU A 65 0.07 -5.48 9.55
C LEU A 65 0.95 -6.74 9.55
N ARG A 66 0.72 -7.67 10.48
CA ARG A 66 1.42 -8.96 10.49
C ARG A 66 1.10 -9.81 9.27
N LYS A 67 -0.15 -9.80 8.80
CA LYS A 67 -0.53 -10.50 7.55
C LYS A 67 0.17 -9.89 6.34
N LEU A 68 0.26 -8.56 6.27
CA LEU A 68 0.99 -7.86 5.20
C LEU A 68 2.48 -8.17 5.21
N GLU A 69 3.12 -8.31 6.38
CA GLU A 69 4.52 -8.77 6.47
C GLU A 69 4.70 -10.20 5.96
N SER A 70 3.74 -11.09 6.20
CA SER A 70 3.74 -12.43 5.60
C SER A 70 3.64 -12.36 4.07
N TRP A 71 2.71 -11.56 3.57
CA TRP A 71 2.44 -11.40 2.13
C TRP A 71 3.62 -10.76 1.38
N THR A 72 4.26 -9.76 1.97
CA THR A 72 5.48 -9.14 1.41
C THR A 72 6.68 -10.08 1.48
N GLY A 73 6.76 -10.94 2.48
CA GLY A 73 7.75 -12.03 2.54
C GLY A 73 7.59 -13.03 1.40
N GLU A 74 6.36 -13.42 1.08
CA GLU A 74 6.07 -14.35 -0.02
C GLU A 74 6.39 -13.75 -1.41
N ILE A 75 5.98 -12.50 -1.66
CA ILE A 75 6.28 -11.80 -2.92
C ILE A 75 7.79 -11.60 -3.13
N LEU A 76 8.54 -11.29 -2.07
CA LEU A 76 10.01 -11.15 -2.14
C LEU A 76 10.72 -12.50 -2.33
N ASN A 77 10.11 -13.60 -1.90
CA ASN A 77 10.65 -14.95 -2.08
C ASN A 77 10.40 -15.47 -3.51
N GLU A 78 9.25 -15.16 -4.11
CA GLU A 78 8.96 -15.47 -5.53
C GLU A 78 9.86 -14.69 -6.50
N GLN A 79 10.31 -13.49 -6.16
CA GLN A 79 11.24 -12.71 -7.00
C GLN A 79 12.70 -13.20 -6.95
N LYS A 80 13.04 -14.11 -6.02
CA LYS A 80 14.39 -14.66 -5.85
C LYS A 80 14.61 -16.03 -6.49
N ASN A 81 13.55 -16.66 -6.99
CA ASN A 81 13.57 -17.96 -7.69
C ASN A 81 13.38 -17.74 -9.20
#